data_AF-A0AAD5LW28-F1
#
_entry.id   AF-A0AAD5LW28-F1
#
_cell.length_a   1.000
_cell.length_b   1.000
_cell.length_c   1.000
_cell.angle_alpha   90.00
_cell.angle_beta   90.00
_cell.angle_gamma   90.00
#
_symmetry.space_group_name_H-M   'P 1'
#
loop_
_entity.id
_entity.type
_entity.pdbx_description
1 polymer ?
#
loop_
_entity_poly.entity_id
_entity_poly.type
_entity_poly.pdbx_seq_one_letter_code
_entity_poly.pdbx_strand_id
1 'polypeptide(L)'
;MSSVKTRLRILCLHGYRQNDVLFREKSGSLRKQLRKYADFEFISAPLLANVAESNEREDVRSWWFSREDDQFSSRDVCSIATGFEKSVSFVCEFVRQNGPFDGVLGFSQGASMAHLLVDDGETW
;
A
#
# COMPACT_ATOMS: atom_id res chain seq x y z
N MET A 1 19.87 32.33 4.57
CA MET A 1 19.34 31.33 5.54
C MET A 1 19.21 30.01 4.81
N SER A 2 19.98 28.99 5.21
CA SER A 2 19.86 27.64 4.63
C SER A 2 18.48 27.09 5.01
N SER A 3 17.60 26.89 4.02
CA SER A 3 16.35 26.14 4.22
C SER A 3 16.70 24.80 4.87
N VAL A 4 16.06 24.48 6.00
CA VAL A 4 16.14 23.13 6.56
C VAL A 4 15.53 22.20 5.53
N LYS A 5 16.35 21.38 4.89
CA LYS A 5 15.88 20.42 3.90
C LYS A 5 15.08 19.35 4.64
N THR A 6 13.75 19.51 4.65
CA THR A 6 12.84 18.52 5.19
C THR A 6 12.93 17.25 4.34
N ARG A 7 12.87 16.10 5.00
CA ARG A 7 12.89 14.80 4.33
C ARG A 7 11.49 14.56 3.74
N LEU A 8 11.45 13.99 2.55
CA LEU A 8 10.21 13.64 1.88
C LEU A 8 9.46 12.59 2.70
N ARG A 9 8.17 12.77 2.93
CA ARG A 9 7.31 11.77 3.56
C ARG A 9 6.66 10.92 2.48
N ILE A 10 6.99 9.64 2.44
CA ILE A 10 6.53 8.71 1.41
C ILE A 10 5.57 7.70 2.02
N LEU A 11 4.31 7.71 1.56
CA LEU A 11 3.32 6.69 1.93
C LEU A 11 3.62 5.37 1.20
N CYS A 12 3.62 4.25 1.90
CA CYS A 12 4.02 2.95 1.37
C CYS A 12 2.85 1.96 1.36
N LEU A 13 2.47 1.49 0.16
CA LEU A 13 1.38 0.54 -0.08
C LEU A 13 1.93 -0.84 -0.49
N HIS A 14 1.71 -1.84 0.36
CA HIS A 14 2.25 -3.20 0.17
C HIS A 14 1.55 -3.98 -0.96
N GLY A 15 2.13 -5.10 -1.39
CA GLY A 15 1.50 -6.00 -2.37
C GLY A 15 0.53 -7.01 -1.72
N TYR A 16 -0.21 -7.76 -2.54
CA TYR A 16 -1.05 -8.86 -2.07
C TYR A 16 -0.27 -9.84 -1.18
N ARG A 17 -0.93 -10.34 -0.13
CA ARG A 17 -0.37 -11.24 0.89
C ARG A 17 0.85 -10.66 1.62
N GLN A 18 0.81 -9.37 1.90
CA GLN A 18 1.78 -8.67 2.75
C GLN A 18 1.03 -7.80 3.76
N ASN A 19 1.77 -7.12 4.60
CA ASN A 19 1.30 -6.06 5.49
C ASN A 19 2.39 -4.99 5.59
N ASP A 20 2.16 -3.94 6.39
CA ASP A 20 3.09 -2.86 6.65
C ASP A 20 4.46 -3.36 7.14
N VAL A 21 4.48 -4.30 8.10
CA VAL A 21 5.70 -4.88 8.66
C VAL A 21 6.49 -5.63 7.60
N LEU A 22 5.86 -6.53 6.86
CA LEU A 22 6.52 -7.33 5.82
C LEU A 22 7.05 -6.45 4.68
N PHE A 23 6.29 -5.43 4.28
CA PHE A 23 6.76 -4.52 3.24
C PHE A 23 7.92 -3.64 3.72
N ARG A 24 7.90 -3.23 5.00
CA ARG A 24 9.04 -2.58 5.66
C ARG A 24 10.24 -3.52 5.77
N GLU A 25 10.09 -4.81 6.00
CA GLU A 25 11.23 -5.72 5.99
C GLU A 25 11.83 -5.84 4.58
N LYS A 26 10.98 -6.10 3.57
CA LYS A 26 11.41 -6.32 2.18
C LYS A 26 12.02 -5.09 1.50
N SER A 27 11.61 -3.89 1.89
CA SER A 27 12.12 -2.62 1.32
C SER A 27 13.36 -2.06 2.05
N GLY A 28 13.99 -2.82 2.95
CA GLY A 28 15.08 -2.34 3.81
C GLY A 28 16.28 -1.73 3.08
N SER A 29 16.74 -2.36 1.99
CA SER A 29 17.88 -1.84 1.20
C SER A 29 17.56 -0.49 0.55
N LEU A 30 16.36 -0.36 -0.03
CA LEU A 30 15.88 0.89 -0.63
C LEU A 30 15.83 2.01 0.41
N ARG A 31 15.21 1.75 1.57
CA ARG A 31 15.17 2.73 2.66
C ARG A 31 16.56 3.12 3.14
N LYS A 32 17.48 2.17 3.26
CA LYS A 32 18.87 2.46 3.68
C LYS A 32 19.56 3.42 2.71
N GLN A 33 19.33 3.28 1.42
CA GLN A 33 19.87 4.18 0.39
C GLN A 33 19.23 5.56 0.44
N LEU A 34 17.91 5.62 0.68
CA LEU A 34 17.14 6.87 0.69
C LEU A 34 17.06 7.55 2.07
N ARG A 35 17.71 7.00 3.10
CA ARG A 35 17.69 7.49 4.49
C ARG A 35 18.24 8.90 4.71
N LYS A 36 18.69 9.63 3.69
CA LYS A 36 19.04 11.05 3.81
C LYS A 36 17.98 11.97 3.21
N TYR A 37 17.05 11.39 2.45
CA TYR A 37 16.13 12.12 1.59
C TYR A 37 14.68 11.90 1.97
N ALA A 38 14.33 10.73 2.52
CA ALA A 38 12.94 10.36 2.75
C ALA A 38 12.72 9.60 4.06
N ASP A 39 11.53 9.78 4.61
CA ASP A 39 10.92 8.99 5.66
C ASP A 39 9.74 8.21 5.06
N PHE A 40 9.57 6.96 5.48
CA PHE A 40 8.65 6.02 4.86
C PHE A 40 7.59 5.57 5.87
N GLU A 41 6.34 5.90 5.57
CA GLU A 41 5.16 5.54 6.35
C GLU A 41 4.49 4.33 5.73
N PHE A 42 4.40 3.21 6.45
CA PHE A 42 3.85 1.96 5.93
C PHE A 42 2.50 1.71 6.56
N ILE A 43 1.51 1.38 5.74
CA ILE A 43 0.16 1.04 6.20
C ILE A 43 -0.25 -0.34 5.73
N SER A 44 -1.10 -1.00 6.51
CA SER A 44 -1.67 -2.30 6.19
C SER A 44 -3.04 -2.14 5.55
N ALA A 45 -3.27 -2.83 4.44
CA ALA A 45 -4.55 -2.86 3.77
C ALA A 45 -5.65 -3.45 4.68
N PRO A 46 -6.91 -3.00 4.54
CA PRO A 46 -7.96 -3.34 5.50
C PRO A 46 -8.51 -4.77 5.35
N LEU A 47 -8.23 -5.47 4.26
CA LEU A 47 -8.80 -6.79 3.98
C LEU A 47 -7.82 -7.89 4.41
N LEU A 48 -8.27 -8.85 5.22
CA LEU A 48 -7.53 -10.09 5.51
C LEU A 48 -7.58 -11.00 4.29
N ALA A 49 -6.42 -11.40 3.77
CA ALA A 49 -6.39 -12.34 2.66
C ALA A 49 -6.72 -13.76 3.13
N ASN A 50 -7.44 -14.52 2.32
CA ASN A 50 -7.68 -15.92 2.59
C ASN A 50 -6.38 -16.73 2.45
N VAL A 51 -5.98 -17.36 3.56
CA VAL A 51 -4.76 -18.18 3.68
C VAL A 51 -5.06 -19.63 4.08
N ALA A 52 -6.34 -20.06 4.01
CA ALA A 52 -6.78 -21.37 4.50
C ALA A 52 -5.98 -22.56 3.94
N GLU A 53 -5.40 -22.44 2.75
CA GLU A 53 -4.58 -23.48 2.11
C GLU A 53 -3.07 -23.18 2.10
N SER A 54 -2.58 -22.23 2.91
CA SER A 54 -1.18 -21.81 2.87
C SER A 54 -0.51 -21.80 4.24
N ASN A 55 0.78 -22.14 4.28
CA ASN A 55 1.65 -21.99 5.46
C ASN A 55 2.11 -20.52 5.67
N GLU A 56 1.36 -19.55 5.17
CA GLU A 56 1.72 -18.14 5.28
C GLU A 56 1.47 -17.60 6.70
N ARG A 57 2.07 -16.46 7.03
CA ARG A 57 1.89 -15.82 8.33
C ARG A 57 0.42 -15.42 8.51
N GLU A 58 -0.10 -15.63 9.72
CA GLU A 58 -1.35 -15.01 10.17
C GLU A 58 -1.19 -13.49 10.06
N ASP A 59 -2.16 -12.79 9.47
CA ASP A 59 -2.16 -11.33 9.20
C ASP A 59 -1.56 -10.83 7.87
N VAL A 60 -1.67 -11.61 6.81
CA VAL A 60 -1.44 -11.09 5.45
C VAL A 60 -2.70 -10.42 4.88
N ARG A 61 -2.50 -9.32 4.16
CA ARG A 61 -3.59 -8.41 3.74
C ARG A 61 -3.67 -8.25 2.22
N SER A 62 -4.81 -7.73 1.76
CA SER A 62 -5.10 -7.39 0.36
C SER A 62 -5.80 -6.04 0.25
N TRP A 63 -5.61 -5.36 -0.87
CA TRP A 63 -6.34 -4.14 -1.20
C TRP A 63 -7.70 -4.42 -1.88
N TRP A 64 -7.80 -5.49 -2.65
CA TRP A 64 -9.04 -6.02 -3.21
C TRP A 64 -8.88 -7.49 -3.59
N PHE A 65 -9.98 -8.18 -3.86
CA PHE A 65 -9.97 -9.55 -4.37
C PHE A 65 -10.49 -9.61 -5.80
N SER A 66 -9.93 -10.52 -6.60
CA SER A 66 -10.33 -10.78 -7.99
C SER A 66 -11.19 -12.04 -8.12
N ARG A 67 -11.51 -12.70 -6.99
CA ARG A 67 -12.23 -13.97 -6.91
C ARG A 67 -13.21 -13.98 -5.74
N GLU A 68 -14.19 -14.88 -5.78
CA GLU A 68 -15.24 -15.02 -4.75
C GLU A 68 -14.73 -15.60 -3.42
N ASP A 69 -13.58 -16.28 -3.45
CA ASP A 69 -12.96 -16.94 -2.30
C ASP A 69 -11.95 -16.06 -1.56
N ASP A 70 -12.06 -14.73 -1.70
CA ASP A 70 -11.17 -13.72 -1.11
C ASP A 70 -9.69 -13.91 -1.50
N GLN A 71 -9.46 -14.30 -2.76
CA GLN A 71 -8.13 -14.39 -3.36
C GLN A 71 -7.91 -13.32 -4.45
N PHE A 72 -6.63 -13.02 -4.69
CA PHE A 72 -6.20 -12.12 -5.75
C PHE A 72 -5.15 -12.76 -6.64
N SER A 73 -5.28 -12.56 -7.94
CA SER A 73 -4.24 -12.87 -8.93
C SER A 73 -4.20 -11.77 -9.99
N SER A 74 -3.00 -11.28 -10.28
CA SER A 74 -2.77 -10.27 -11.34
C SER A 74 -2.98 -10.82 -12.76
N ARG A 75 -3.27 -12.12 -12.90
CA ARG A 75 -3.56 -12.77 -14.18
C ARG A 75 -5.05 -12.98 -14.42
N ASP A 76 -5.88 -12.71 -13.43
CA ASP A 76 -7.32 -12.92 -13.55
C ASP A 76 -7.92 -11.85 -14.47
N VAL A 77 -8.76 -12.30 -15.41
CA VAL A 77 -9.62 -11.41 -16.19
C VAL A 77 -11.02 -11.52 -15.60
N CYS A 78 -11.44 -10.52 -14.84
CA CYS A 78 -12.69 -10.54 -14.09
C CYS A 78 -13.27 -9.14 -13.90
N SER A 79 -14.54 -9.07 -13.51
CA SER A 79 -15.20 -7.85 -13.03
C SER A 79 -15.28 -7.77 -11.50
N ILE A 80 -14.66 -8.72 -10.80
CA ILE A 80 -14.65 -8.79 -9.34
C ILE A 80 -13.52 -7.89 -8.81
N ALA A 81 -13.88 -6.97 -7.91
CA ALA A 81 -12.94 -6.11 -7.19
C ALA A 81 -13.37 -5.96 -5.72
N THR A 82 -13.71 -7.07 -5.07
CA THR A 82 -14.31 -7.06 -3.72
C THR A 82 -13.42 -6.31 -2.73
N GLY A 83 -14.01 -5.31 -2.05
CA GLY A 83 -13.36 -4.50 -1.04
C GLY A 83 -12.50 -3.34 -1.56
N PHE A 84 -12.46 -3.11 -2.88
CA PHE A 84 -11.68 -2.04 -3.48
C PHE A 84 -12.06 -0.65 -2.96
N GLU A 85 -13.35 -0.30 -2.94
CA GLU A 85 -13.83 1.02 -2.49
C GLU A 85 -13.50 1.25 -1.01
N LYS A 86 -13.63 0.21 -0.18
CA LYS A 86 -13.24 0.26 1.25
C LYS A 86 -11.76 0.58 1.40
N SER A 87 -10.92 -0.02 0.57
CA SER A 87 -9.48 0.23 0.56
C SER A 87 -9.13 1.64 0.08
N VAL A 88 -9.81 2.15 -0.96
CA VAL A 88 -9.65 3.53 -1.42
C VAL A 88 -10.02 4.51 -0.30
N SER A 89 -11.21 4.38 0.30
CA SER A 89 -11.64 5.24 1.40
C SER A 89 -10.67 5.21 2.58
N PHE A 90 -10.19 4.01 2.95
CA PHE A 90 -9.21 3.84 4.02
C PHE A 90 -7.91 4.61 3.74
N VAL A 91 -7.35 4.53 2.53
CA VAL A 91 -6.12 5.27 2.19
C VAL A 91 -6.37 6.77 2.15
N CYS A 92 -7.47 7.23 1.54
CA CYS A 92 -7.79 8.67 1.48
C CYS A 92 -8.00 9.27 2.87
N GLU A 93 -8.70 8.57 3.77
CA GLU A 93 -8.85 8.99 5.17
C GLU A 93 -7.49 9.04 5.89
N PHE A 94 -6.64 8.04 5.70
CA PHE A 94 -5.31 8.01 6.29
C PHE A 94 -4.45 9.20 5.80
N VAL A 95 -4.47 9.49 4.49
CA VAL A 95 -3.76 10.64 3.90
C VAL A 95 -4.28 11.95 4.47
N ARG A 96 -5.60 12.14 4.57
CA ARG A 96 -6.20 13.36 5.15
C ARG A 96 -5.80 13.58 6.61
N GLN A 97 -5.69 12.51 7.40
CA GLN A 97 -5.39 12.59 8.84
C GLN A 97 -3.89 12.71 9.13
N ASN A 98 -3.03 12.09 8.32
CA ASN A 98 -1.60 11.92 8.61
C ASN A 98 -0.67 12.64 7.63
N GLY A 99 -1.24 13.27 6.59
CA GLY A 99 -0.52 14.07 5.61
C GLY A 99 0.05 15.38 6.18
N PRO A 100 0.69 16.21 5.34
CA PRO A 100 0.92 15.97 3.92
C PRO A 100 1.97 14.88 3.68
N PHE A 101 1.82 14.17 2.56
CA PHE A 101 2.81 13.23 2.02
C PHE A 101 3.36 13.80 0.70
N ASP A 102 4.65 13.66 0.47
CA ASP A 102 5.32 14.16 -0.74
C ASP A 102 5.29 13.16 -1.89
N GLY A 103 4.87 11.92 -1.62
CA GLY A 103 4.74 10.89 -2.64
C GLY A 103 4.27 9.55 -2.09
N VAL A 104 4.07 8.62 -3.02
CA VAL A 104 3.62 7.26 -2.74
C VAL A 104 4.59 6.24 -3.34
N LEU A 105 4.86 5.19 -2.58
CA LEU A 105 5.61 4.01 -3.01
C LEU A 105 4.70 2.79 -2.90
N GLY A 106 4.32 2.22 -4.05
CA GLY A 106 3.54 0.99 -4.09
C GLY A 106 4.33 -0.20 -4.63
N PHE A 107 3.96 -1.40 -4.21
CA PHE A 107 4.48 -2.65 -4.78
C PHE A 107 3.35 -3.55 -5.30
N SER A 108 3.47 -4.07 -6.54
CA SER A 108 2.52 -5.01 -7.15
C SER A 108 1.06 -4.50 -7.03
N GLN A 109 0.20 -5.17 -6.26
CA GLN A 109 -1.17 -4.72 -5.99
C GLN A 109 -1.21 -3.30 -5.38
N GLY A 110 -0.31 -2.98 -4.44
CA GLY A 110 -0.19 -1.63 -3.87
C GLY A 110 0.36 -0.59 -4.86
N ALA A 111 1.12 -0.99 -5.88
CA ALA A 111 1.54 -0.09 -6.97
C ALA A 111 0.36 0.29 -7.86
N SER A 112 -0.53 -0.67 -8.13
CA SER A 112 -1.77 -0.42 -8.86
C SER A 112 -2.70 0.50 -8.06
N MET A 113 -2.86 0.27 -6.75
CA MET A 113 -3.60 1.19 -5.86
C MET A 113 -2.99 2.60 -5.88
N ALA A 114 -1.67 2.72 -5.74
CA ALA A 114 -0.97 4.00 -5.76
C ALA A 114 -1.22 4.77 -7.06
N HIS A 115 -1.21 4.08 -8.21
CA HIS A 115 -1.49 4.70 -9.50
C HIS A 115 -2.91 5.27 -9.58
N LEU A 116 -3.91 4.48 -9.15
CA LEU A 116 -5.32 4.89 -9.17
C LEU A 116 -5.59 6.09 -8.25
N LEU A 117 -4.99 6.13 -7.07
CA LEU A 117 -5.16 7.24 -6.12
C LEU A 117 -4.52 8.55 -6.58
N VAL A 118 -3.45 8.49 -7.37
CA VAL A 118 -2.79 9.69 -7.91
C VAL A 118 -3.57 10.25 -9.10
N ASP A 119 -4.25 9.40 -9.87
CA ASP A 119 -5.07 9.82 -11.01
C ASP A 119 -6.33 10.59 -10.60
N ASP A 120 -6.89 10.27 -9.43
CA ASP A 120 -8.13 10.87 -8.90
C ASP A 120 -7.98 12.37 -8.52
N GLY A 121 -6.76 12.89 -8.37
CA GLY A 121 -6.48 14.32 -8.18
C GLY A 121 -6.98 14.97 -6.87
N GLU A 122 -7.94 14.37 -6.17
CA GLU A 122 -8.53 14.87 -4.93
C GLU A 122 -7.86 14.31 -3.65
N THR A 123 -6.91 13.39 -3.80
CA THR A 123 -6.35 12.62 -2.68
C THR A 123 -5.14 13.28 -2.00
N TRP A 124 -4.39 14.14 -2.69
CA TRP A 124 -3.08 14.66 -2.25
C TRP A 124 -3.06 16.17 -1.98
#